data_AF-A0A2W2GPQ2-F1
#
_entry.id   AF-A0A2W2GPQ2-F1
#
_cell.length_a   1.000
_cell.length_b   1.000
_cell.length_c   1.000
_cell.angle_alpha   90.00
_cell.angle_beta   90.00
_cell.angle_gamma   90.00
#
_symmetry.space_group_name_H-M   'P 1'
#
loop_
_entity.id
_entity.type
_entity.pdbx_description
1 polymer ?
#
loop_
_entity_poly.entity_id
_entity_poly.type
_entity_poly.pdbx_seq_one_letter_code
_entity_poly.pdbx_strand_id
1 'polypeptide(L)'
;MTPPIPLRLAGRPTQGGLVVPWISIHHADGRATLGAVHGSRVDTCLRSRCCQTCGEHLGYRLVVLARLATDRAGKLLGIALGVRPLKMRRVGSREPTPEQAALALLLDMPGGGAQ
;
A
#
# COMPACT_ATOMS: atom_id res chain seq x y z
N MET A 1 -29.48 10.86 -7.92
CA MET A 1 -28.84 12.00 -7.21
C MET A 1 -27.40 11.60 -6.95
N THR A 2 -26.42 12.29 -7.53
CA THR A 2 -24.99 11.97 -7.33
C THR A 2 -24.54 12.58 -6.00
N PRO A 3 -23.93 11.82 -5.08
CA PRO A 3 -23.44 12.39 -3.82
C PRO A 3 -22.40 13.49 -4.13
N PRO A 4 -22.39 14.59 -3.35
CA PRO A 4 -21.43 15.66 -3.57
C PRO A 4 -20.01 15.12 -3.40
N ILE A 5 -19.12 15.53 -4.31
CA ILE A 5 -17.70 15.20 -4.22
C ILE A 5 -17.12 15.94 -3.01
N PRO A 6 -16.43 15.26 -2.08
CA PRO A 6 -15.77 15.93 -0.97
C PRO A 6 -14.82 17.03 -1.45
N LEU A 7 -14.72 18.15 -0.72
CA LEU A 7 -13.90 19.31 -1.12
C LEU A 7 -12.43 18.94 -1.44
N ARG A 8 -11.86 18.02 -0.65
CA ARG A 8 -10.49 17.49 -0.85
C ARG A 8 -10.30 16.73 -2.18
N LEU A 9 -11.39 16.36 -2.84
CA LEU A 9 -11.42 15.67 -4.13
C LEU A 9 -11.96 16.57 -5.25
N ALA A 10 -12.29 17.84 -4.97
CA ALA A 10 -12.89 18.73 -5.96
C ALA A 10 -11.98 18.98 -7.18
N GLY A 11 -10.66 18.98 -7.00
CA GLY A 11 -9.68 19.09 -8.07
C GLY A 11 -9.32 17.77 -8.75
N ARG A 12 -9.91 16.65 -8.33
CA ARG A 12 -9.63 15.35 -8.96
C ARG A 12 -10.51 15.14 -10.19
N PRO A 13 -9.97 14.52 -11.26
CA PRO A 13 -10.77 14.16 -12.42
C PRO A 13 -11.89 13.20 -12.02
N THR A 14 -12.99 13.26 -12.77
CA THR A 14 -14.13 12.34 -12.62
C THR A 14 -14.34 11.54 -13.89
N GLN A 15 -14.82 10.31 -13.75
CA GLN A 15 -15.18 9.43 -14.86
C GLN A 15 -16.46 8.68 -14.49
N GLY A 16 -17.51 8.81 -15.31
CA GLY A 16 -18.81 8.22 -15.02
C GLY A 16 -19.45 8.74 -13.72
N GLY A 17 -19.18 10.00 -13.36
CA GLY A 17 -19.69 10.60 -12.12
C GLY A 17 -18.94 10.19 -10.84
N LEU A 18 -17.89 9.38 -10.94
CA LEU A 18 -17.05 8.97 -9.82
C LEU A 18 -15.70 9.69 -9.87
N VAL A 19 -15.17 10.04 -8.69
CA VAL A 19 -13.79 10.55 -8.57
C VAL A 19 -12.82 9.46 -8.99
N VAL A 20 -11.86 9.82 -9.85
CA VAL A 20 -10.74 8.96 -10.24
C VAL A 20 -9.66 9.02 -9.15
N PRO A 21 -9.37 7.92 -8.43
CA PRO A 21 -8.29 7.87 -7.45
C PRO A 21 -6.94 8.26 -8.02
N TRP A 22 -6.09 8.90 -7.21
CA TRP A 22 -4.71 9.23 -7.60
C TRP A 22 -3.89 8.00 -7.98
N ILE A 23 -4.13 6.86 -7.32
CA ILE A 23 -3.47 5.60 -7.66
C ILE A 23 -4.02 4.89 -8.91
N SER A 24 -5.05 5.40 -9.58
CA SER A 24 -5.56 4.75 -10.79
C SER A 24 -4.53 4.79 -11.92
N ILE A 25 -4.59 3.79 -12.81
CA ILE A 25 -3.83 3.83 -14.06
C ILE A 25 -4.47 4.88 -14.97
N HIS A 26 -3.66 5.81 -15.47
CA HIS A 26 -4.05 6.79 -16.48
C HIS A 26 -3.39 6.43 -17.81
N HIS A 27 -4.17 6.45 -18.88
CA HIS A 27 -3.71 6.23 -20.24
C HIS A 27 -3.26 7.54 -20.88
N ALA A 28 -2.51 7.45 -21.98
CA ALA A 28 -2.01 8.62 -22.71
C ALA A 28 -3.13 9.53 -23.24
N ASP A 29 -4.32 8.98 -23.46
CA ASP A 29 -5.53 9.71 -23.89
C ASP A 29 -6.29 10.39 -22.74
N GLY A 30 -5.76 10.36 -21.51
CA GLY A 30 -6.34 10.98 -20.34
C GLY A 30 -7.40 10.15 -19.61
N ARG A 31 -7.82 8.99 -20.16
CA ARG A 31 -8.78 8.10 -19.49
C ARG A 31 -8.12 7.35 -18.35
N ALA A 32 -8.91 6.99 -17.35
CA ALA A 32 -8.46 6.15 -16.25
C ALA A 32 -9.11 4.76 -16.29
N THR A 33 -8.35 3.73 -15.95
CA THR A 33 -8.92 2.41 -15.66
C THR A 33 -9.32 2.34 -14.20
N LEU A 34 -10.60 2.61 -13.92
CA LEU A 34 -11.16 2.41 -12.58
C LEU A 34 -11.06 0.92 -12.20
N GLY A 35 -10.68 0.64 -10.95
CA GLY A 35 -10.42 -0.72 -10.46
C GLY A 35 -9.01 -1.25 -10.73
N ALA A 36 -8.24 -0.64 -11.64
CA ALA A 36 -6.82 -0.92 -11.81
C ALA A 36 -5.96 0.13 -11.13
N VAL A 37 -4.85 -0.30 -10.53
CA VAL A 37 -3.97 0.58 -9.75
C VAL A 37 -2.56 0.62 -10.30
N HIS A 38 -1.96 1.81 -10.25
CA HIS A 38 -0.59 2.07 -10.63
C HIS A 38 0.34 1.72 -9.46
N GLY A 39 1.05 0.59 -9.57
CA GLY A 39 1.84 0.02 -8.48
C GLY A 39 2.81 1.02 -7.82
N SER A 40 3.56 1.81 -8.60
CA SER A 40 4.48 2.79 -8.03
C SER A 40 3.79 3.91 -7.24
N ARG A 41 2.55 4.29 -7.60
CA ARG A 41 1.79 5.30 -6.87
C ARG A 41 1.28 4.74 -5.54
N VAL A 42 0.82 3.49 -5.53
CA VAL A 42 0.46 2.79 -4.29
C VAL A 42 1.66 2.77 -3.34
N ASP A 43 2.81 2.38 -3.86
CA ASP A 43 4.09 2.37 -3.17
C ASP A 43 4.48 3.75 -2.61
N THR A 44 4.35 4.81 -3.40
CA THR A 44 4.58 6.20 -2.95
C THR A 44 3.64 6.59 -1.83
N CYS A 45 2.34 6.28 -1.94
CA CYS A 45 1.37 6.55 -0.88
C CYS A 45 1.73 5.85 0.42
N LEU A 46 2.17 4.59 0.37
CA LEU A 46 2.55 3.84 1.56
C LEU A 46 3.82 4.39 2.21
N ARG A 47 4.87 4.69 1.42
CA ARG A 47 6.14 5.20 1.94
C ARG A 47 6.07 6.65 2.41
N SER A 48 5.28 7.47 1.72
CA SER A 48 5.21 8.92 1.96
C SER A 48 3.97 9.32 2.77
N ARG A 49 3.20 8.35 3.28
CA ARG A 49 1.95 8.58 4.02
C ARG A 49 0.96 9.43 3.24
N CYS A 50 0.72 9.14 1.97
CA CYS A 50 -0.27 9.84 1.16
C CYS A 50 -1.57 9.06 1.01
N CYS A 51 -2.69 9.77 0.85
CA CYS A 51 -3.98 9.21 0.51
C CYS A 51 -3.95 8.63 -0.91
N GLN A 52 -4.41 7.39 -1.06
CA GLN A 52 -4.47 6.75 -2.37
C GLN A 52 -5.52 7.38 -3.32
N THR A 53 -6.52 8.06 -2.77
CA THR A 53 -7.60 8.69 -3.54
C THR A 53 -7.24 10.10 -3.98
N CYS A 54 -6.82 10.98 -3.06
CA CYS A 54 -6.48 12.37 -3.41
C CYS A 54 -5.00 12.61 -3.71
N GLY A 55 -4.10 11.73 -3.26
CA GLY A 55 -2.64 11.91 -3.40
C GLY A 55 -2.00 12.81 -2.33
N GLU A 56 -2.80 13.49 -1.50
CA GLU A 56 -2.28 14.36 -0.45
C GLU A 56 -1.78 13.60 0.79
N HIS A 57 -0.90 14.24 1.57
CA HIS A 57 -0.36 13.68 2.80
C HIS A 57 -1.49 13.43 3.84
N LEU A 58 -1.39 12.29 4.52
CA LEU A 58 -2.23 11.88 5.63
C LEU A 58 -1.53 12.23 6.94
N GLY A 59 -2.30 12.62 7.95
CA GLY A 59 -1.76 12.90 9.28
C GLY A 59 -1.26 11.63 9.99
N TYR A 60 -1.52 11.54 11.29
CA TYR A 60 -0.96 10.47 12.13
C TYR A 60 -1.50 9.06 11.87
N ARG A 61 -2.54 8.90 11.05
CA ARG A 61 -3.24 7.62 10.85
C ARG A 61 -3.36 7.29 9.37
N LEU A 62 -2.87 6.11 9.01
CA LEU A 62 -3.06 5.50 7.70
C LEU A 62 -4.12 4.39 7.83
N VAL A 63 -5.21 4.50 7.07
CA VAL A 63 -6.21 3.42 6.94
C VAL A 63 -5.93 2.71 5.63
N VAL A 64 -5.74 1.40 5.69
CA VAL A 64 -5.37 0.58 4.53
C VAL A 64 -6.38 -0.56 4.39
N LEU A 65 -6.90 -0.72 3.17
CA LEU A 65 -7.65 -1.92 2.81
C LEU A 65 -6.64 -3.03 2.47
N ALA A 66 -6.64 -4.10 3.25
CA ALA A 66 -5.79 -5.26 3.06
C ALA A 66 -6.64 -6.50 2.77
N ARG A 67 -6.11 -7.41 1.94
CA ARG A 67 -6.67 -8.76 1.76
C ARG A 67 -5.62 -9.80 2.10
N LEU A 68 -6.05 -10.97 2.54
CA LEU A 68 -5.13 -12.11 2.65
C LEU A 68 -4.65 -12.51 1.25
N ALA A 69 -3.36 -12.78 1.15
CA ALA A 69 -2.73 -13.33 -0.04
C ALA A 69 -2.40 -14.80 0.22
N THR A 70 -2.91 -15.68 -0.63
CA THR A 70 -2.67 -17.12 -0.56
C THR A 70 -2.11 -17.64 -1.88
N ASP A 71 -1.44 -18.79 -1.86
CA ASP A 71 -1.11 -19.52 -3.10
C ASP A 71 -2.34 -20.26 -3.65
N ARG A 72 -2.14 -21.01 -4.75
CA ARG A 72 -3.20 -21.81 -5.39
C ARG A 72 -3.74 -22.94 -4.50
N ALA A 73 -2.96 -23.40 -3.53
CA ALA A 73 -3.35 -24.45 -2.58
C ALA A 73 -3.99 -23.87 -1.31
N GLY A 74 -4.15 -22.55 -1.21
CA GLY A 74 -4.74 -21.86 -0.05
C GLY A 74 -3.75 -21.56 1.08
N LYS A 75 -2.44 -21.78 0.90
CA LYS A 75 -1.43 -21.45 1.91
C LYS A 75 -1.26 -19.94 2.02
N LEU A 76 -1.28 -19.40 3.24
CA LEU A 76 -1.07 -17.98 3.50
C LEU A 76 0.35 -17.54 3.11
N LEU A 77 0.44 -16.54 2.22
CA LEU A 77 1.68 -15.89 1.78
C LEU A 77 1.89 -14.53 2.45
N GLY A 78 0.83 -13.86 2.89
CA GLY A 78 0.89 -12.55 3.55
C GLY A 78 -0.41 -11.75 3.42
N ILE A 79 -0.31 -10.42 3.51
CA ILE A 79 -1.40 -9.48 3.21
C ILE A 79 -1.06 -8.70 1.93
N ALA A 80 -2.01 -8.59 1.02
CA ALA A 80 -1.89 -7.74 -0.16
C ALA A 80 -2.53 -6.37 0.08
N LEU A 81 -1.78 -5.33 -0.29
CA LEU A 81 -2.24 -3.95 -0.36
C LEU A 81 -2.31 -3.55 -1.83
N GLY A 82 -3.48 -3.65 -2.44
CA GLY A 82 -3.70 -3.27 -3.85
C GLY A 82 -3.19 -4.28 -4.87
N VAL A 83 -1.87 -4.43 -5.05
CA VAL A 83 -1.29 -5.20 -6.18
C VAL A 83 -0.12 -6.11 -5.85
N ARG A 84 0.55 -5.90 -4.71
CA ARG A 84 1.66 -6.77 -4.29
C ARG A 84 1.37 -7.27 -2.88
N PRO A 85 1.59 -8.57 -2.61
CA PRO A 85 1.62 -9.03 -1.23
C PRO A 85 2.78 -8.31 -0.53
N LEU A 86 2.46 -7.56 0.54
CA LEU A 86 3.48 -7.22 1.51
C LEU A 86 3.89 -8.53 2.18
N LYS A 87 5.17 -8.87 2.07
CA LYS A 87 5.74 -9.95 2.87
C LYS A 87 5.59 -9.55 4.32
N MET A 88 4.69 -10.23 5.03
CA MET A 88 4.56 -10.06 6.47
C MET A 88 5.73 -10.78 7.10
N ARG A 89 6.69 -10.03 7.65
CA ARG A 89 7.55 -10.61 8.69
C ARG A 89 6.65 -10.83 9.90
N ARG A 90 6.55 -12.07 10.38
CA ARG A 90 5.85 -12.37 11.62
C ARG A 90 6.60 -11.64 12.73
N VAL A 91 6.05 -10.51 13.19
CA VAL A 91 6.42 -9.92 14.47
C VAL A 91 5.70 -10.81 15.48
N GLY A 92 6.45 -11.70 16.13
CA GLY A 92 5.90 -12.84 16.87
C GLY A 92 4.85 -12.45 17.91
N SER A 93 3.90 -13.36 18.15
CA SER A 93 2.90 -13.29 19.21
C SER A 93 3.34 -14.00 20.50
N ARG A 94 4.63 -14.34 20.63
CA ARG A 94 5.29 -14.87 21.82
C ARG A 94 6.64 -14.18 21.93
N GLU A 95 7.07 -13.88 23.16
CA GLU A 95 8.41 -13.33 23.42
C GLU A 95 9.47 -14.24 22.78
N PRO A 96 10.40 -13.67 21.99
CA PRO A 96 11.50 -14.43 21.42
C PRO A 96 12.39 -14.96 22.55
N THR A 97 12.97 -16.15 22.37
CA THR A 97 14.05 -16.55 23.27
C THR A 97 15.26 -15.61 23.07
N PRO A 98 16.12 -15.43 24.08
CA PRO A 98 17.29 -14.56 23.98
C PRO A 98 18.18 -14.84 22.75
N GLU A 99 18.29 -16.10 22.32
CA GLU A 99 19.06 -16.53 21.15
C GLU A 99 18.41 -16.06 19.83
N GLN A 100 17.08 -16.04 19.78
CA GLN A 100 16.32 -15.57 18.61
C GLN A 100 16.37 -14.04 18.49
N ALA A 101 16.37 -13.33 19.62
CA ALA A 101 16.56 -11.88 19.66
C ALA A 101 17.99 -11.49 19.23
N ALA A 102 19.01 -12.22 19.70
CA ALA A 102 20.40 -12.00 19.32
C ALA A 102 20.65 -12.24 17.83
N LEU A 103 20.10 -13.31 17.25
CA LEU A 103 20.23 -13.60 15.82
C LEU A 103 19.54 -12.54 14.94
N ALA A 104 18.38 -12.02 15.37
CA ALA A 104 17.69 -10.96 14.65
C ALA A 104 18.48 -9.64 14.65
N LEU A 105 19.14 -9.29 15.76
CA LEU A 105 20.00 -8.10 15.86
C LEU A 105 21.27 -8.23 15.01
N LEU A 106 21.84 -9.43 14.89
CA LEU A 106 23.00 -9.70 14.04
C LEU A 106 22.68 -9.62 12.55
N LEU A 107 21.46 -10.00 12.15
CA LEU A 107 21.02 -9.97 10.74
C LEU A 107 20.55 -8.58 10.28
N ASP A 108 20.17 -7.69 11.20
CA ASP A 108 19.77 -6.30 10.92
C ASP A 108 20.94 -5.29 11.02
N MET A 109 22.17 -5.73 11.34
CA MET A 109 23.33 -4.86 11.14
C MET A 109 23.51 -4.63 9.63
N PRO A 110 23.66 -3.38 9.15
CA PRO A 110 24.03 -3.15 7.76
C PRO A 110 25.34 -3.89 7.54
N GLY A 111 25.32 -4.91 6.68
CA GLY A 111 26.54 -5.54 6.20
C GLY A 111 27.43 -4.41 5.72
N GLY A 112 28.53 -4.19 6.42
CA GLY A 112 29.46 -3.11 6.11
C GLY A 112 29.76 -3.17 4.63
N GLY A 113 29.43 -2.09 3.92
CA GLY A 113 29.89 -1.87 2.57
C GLY A 113 31.41 -1.89 2.60
N ALA A 114 31.99 -3.02 2.22
CA ALA A 114 33.34 -3.09 1.73
C ALA A 114 33.26 -3.16 0.20
N GLN A 115 33.77 -2.08 -0.39
CA GLN A 115 33.98 -1.76 -1.81
C GLN A 115 32.88 -0.92 -2.46
#